data_AF-A0A453IY24-F1
#
_entry.id   AF-A0A453IY24-F1
#
_cell.length_a   1.000
_cell.length_b   1.000
_cell.length_c   1.000
_cell.angle_alpha   90.00
_cell.angle_beta   90.00
_cell.angle_gamma   90.00
#
_symmetry.space_group_name_H-M   'P 1'
#
loop_
_entity.id
_entity.type
_entity.pdbx_description
1 polymer ?
#
loop_
_entity_poly.entity_id
_entity_poly.type
_entity_poly.pdbx_seq_one_letter_code
_entity_poly.pdbx_strand_id
1 'polypeptide(L)'
;KRLLCSVDLTKDFFFSYSYNIMRSLQKNINDKNTGHVVYETMFVWNEFLTRAMRNHLKNTDWTVALVHGFFKQSKLSVSGKDFWLTLIARRSRHFAGTRFMKRGVNEKGRVANDVETEQIVFEDTPDDIPSQITSVVQHRGSIPLVWFQETSRLNIRPEITLKSDVDYKATRLHFENLVLRYGNPIVILNLIK
;
A
#
# COMPACT_ATOMS: atom_id res chain seq x y z
N LYS A 1 -7.55 -16.41 21.00
CA LYS A 1 -6.70 -17.29 20.16
C LYS A 1 -7.22 -17.53 18.72
N ARG A 2 -8.50 -17.29 18.36
CA ARG A 2 -9.02 -17.57 16.99
C ARG A 2 -8.95 -16.41 15.96
N LEU A 3 -8.64 -15.18 16.37
CA LEU A 3 -8.65 -13.99 15.49
C LEU A 3 -7.62 -14.01 14.35
N LEU A 4 -6.49 -14.70 14.53
CA LEU A 4 -5.48 -14.85 13.46
C LEU A 4 -5.80 -16.01 12.52
N CYS A 5 -6.55 -17.01 12.99
CA CYS A 5 -6.95 -18.16 12.17
C CYS A 5 -7.95 -17.77 11.06
N SER A 6 -8.61 -16.62 11.17
CA SER A 6 -9.47 -16.10 10.11
C SER A 6 -8.72 -15.38 8.99
N VAL A 7 -7.41 -15.15 9.15
CA VAL A 7 -6.59 -14.53 8.10
C VAL A 7 -5.94 -15.65 7.28
N ASP A 8 -6.44 -15.82 6.06
CA ASP A 8 -5.85 -16.75 5.10
C ASP A 8 -4.65 -16.09 4.43
N LEU A 9 -3.44 -16.47 4.84
CA LEU A 9 -2.19 -15.94 4.28
C LEU A 9 -1.90 -16.46 2.87
N THR A 10 -2.67 -17.42 2.35
CA THR A 10 -2.50 -17.93 0.99
C THR A 10 -3.21 -17.10 -0.06
N LYS A 11 -4.10 -16.19 0.37
CA LYS A 11 -4.90 -15.33 -0.51
C LYS A 11 -4.51 -13.88 -0.33
N ASP A 12 -4.29 -13.18 -1.43
CA ASP A 12 -4.03 -11.73 -1.45
C ASP A 12 -2.76 -11.29 -0.69
N PHE A 13 -1.89 -12.23 -0.30
CA PHE A 13 -0.59 -11.94 0.29
C PHE A 13 0.55 -12.41 -0.62
N PHE A 14 1.61 -11.61 -0.68
CA PHE A 14 2.79 -11.91 -1.47
C PHE A 14 4.04 -11.30 -0.82
N PHE A 15 5.19 -11.85 -1.16
CA PHE A 15 6.50 -11.38 -0.73
C PHE A 15 7.56 -11.77 -1.77
N SER A 16 8.75 -11.21 -1.67
CA SER A 16 9.92 -11.66 -2.43
C SER A 16 11.15 -11.68 -1.52
N TYR A 17 12.02 -12.66 -1.73
CA TYR A 17 13.29 -12.77 -1.00
C TYR A 17 14.35 -11.81 -1.53
N SER A 18 14.33 -11.53 -2.84
CA SER A 18 15.35 -10.75 -3.54
C SER A 18 14.91 -9.33 -3.87
N TYR A 19 13.61 -9.05 -3.77
CA TYR A 19 13.04 -7.76 -4.16
C TYR A 19 12.16 -7.17 -3.05
N ASN A 20 12.36 -5.89 -2.77
CA ASN A 20 11.58 -5.13 -1.80
C ASN A 20 10.19 -4.79 -2.37
N ILE A 21 9.31 -5.78 -2.44
CA ILE A 21 7.99 -5.68 -3.08
C ILE A 21 7.02 -4.73 -2.36
N MET A 22 7.32 -4.38 -1.11
CA MET A 22 6.59 -3.37 -0.33
C MET A 22 6.87 -1.93 -0.78
N ARG A 23 7.81 -1.73 -1.72
CA ARG A 23 8.18 -0.44 -2.29
C ARG A 23 7.90 -0.41 -3.79
N SER A 24 7.61 0.77 -4.32
CA SER A 24 7.63 1.01 -5.77
C SER A 24 9.04 0.88 -6.35
N LEU A 25 9.16 0.53 -7.63
CA LEU A 25 10.40 0.46 -8.38
C LEU A 25 11.24 1.74 -8.24
N GLN A 26 10.62 2.90 -8.42
CA GLN A 26 11.32 4.19 -8.29
C GLN A 26 11.99 4.35 -6.92
N LYS A 27 11.33 3.92 -5.84
CA LYS A 27 11.89 3.94 -4.48
C LYS A 27 12.99 2.91 -4.30
N ASN A 28 12.88 1.73 -4.89
CA ASN A 28 13.93 0.71 -4.83
C ASN A 28 15.21 1.14 -5.57
N ILE A 29 15.08 1.96 -6.61
CA ILE A 29 16.23 2.48 -7.38
C ILE A 29 16.84 3.72 -6.70
N ASN A 30 16.01 4.68 -6.27
CA ASN A 30 16.49 6.00 -5.86
C ASN A 30 16.93 6.10 -4.40
N ASP A 31 16.41 5.23 -3.53
CA ASP A 31 16.67 5.32 -2.10
C ASP A 31 17.80 4.38 -1.69
N LYS A 32 18.73 4.91 -0.90
CA LYS A 32 19.86 4.16 -0.35
C LYS A 32 19.53 3.48 0.98
N ASN A 33 18.33 3.67 1.52
CA ASN A 33 17.90 3.00 2.74
C ASN A 33 17.85 1.48 2.54
N THR A 34 18.53 0.76 3.42
CA THR A 34 18.58 -0.70 3.46
C THR A 34 18.24 -1.23 4.86
N GLY A 35 18.05 -2.54 4.97
CA GLY A 35 17.83 -3.21 6.26
C GLY A 35 16.53 -2.80 6.96
N HIS A 36 16.60 -2.60 8.27
CA HIS A 36 15.43 -2.47 9.16
C HIS A 36 14.44 -1.38 8.75
N VAL A 37 14.94 -0.22 8.32
CA VAL A 37 14.12 0.97 8.01
C VAL A 37 13.14 0.68 6.87
N VAL A 38 13.54 -0.16 5.91
CA VAL A 38 12.70 -0.55 4.76
C VAL A 38 11.50 -1.42 5.18
N TYR A 39 11.59 -2.09 6.32
CA TYR A 39 10.54 -2.96 6.83
C TYR A 39 9.49 -2.22 7.68
N GLU A 40 9.72 -0.95 8.02
CA GLU A 40 8.78 -0.14 8.82
C GLU A 40 7.66 0.51 7.99
N THR A 41 7.69 0.31 6.67
CA THR A 41 6.74 0.94 5.76
C THR A 41 5.29 0.53 6.04
N MET A 42 4.36 1.37 5.59
CA MET A 42 2.92 1.12 5.74
C MET A 42 2.42 -0.10 4.97
N PHE A 43 3.21 -0.67 4.05
CA PHE A 43 2.83 -1.81 3.21
C PHE A 43 3.34 -3.15 3.75
N VAL A 44 4.18 -3.16 4.78
CA VAL A 44 4.61 -4.39 5.45
C VAL A 44 3.54 -4.82 6.46
N TRP A 45 2.62 -5.67 6.01
CA TRP A 45 1.47 -6.11 6.80
C TRP A 45 1.89 -6.77 8.11
N ASN A 46 2.89 -7.64 8.06
CA ASN A 46 3.40 -8.38 9.22
C ASN A 46 4.40 -7.59 10.08
N GLU A 47 4.58 -6.28 9.86
CA GLU A 47 5.60 -5.48 10.55
C GLU A 47 5.49 -5.64 12.07
N PHE A 48 4.29 -5.50 12.64
CA PHE A 48 4.07 -5.60 14.08
C PHE A 48 4.47 -6.97 14.64
N LEU A 49 4.13 -8.05 13.91
CA LEU A 49 4.40 -9.44 14.32
C LEU A 49 5.89 -9.75 14.36
N THR A 50 6.66 -9.09 13.50
CA THR A 50 8.07 -9.37 13.26
C THR A 50 9.01 -8.33 13.89
N ARG A 51 8.45 -7.22 14.42
CA ARG A 51 9.19 -6.10 15.00
C ARG A 51 10.10 -6.50 16.17
N ALA A 52 9.62 -7.36 17.07
CA ALA A 52 10.41 -7.78 18.23
C ALA A 52 11.69 -8.52 17.81
N MET A 53 11.55 -9.48 16.88
CA MET A 53 12.68 -10.25 16.37
C MET A 53 13.67 -9.36 15.62
N ARG A 54 13.18 -8.49 14.74
CA ARG A 54 14.04 -7.54 14.03
C ARG A 54 14.77 -6.57 14.97
N ASN A 55 14.08 -6.04 15.99
CA ASN A 55 14.67 -5.13 16.95
C ASN A 55 15.74 -5.80 17.82
N HIS A 56 15.58 -7.09 18.12
CA HIS A 56 16.52 -7.86 18.93
C HIS A 56 17.74 -8.31 18.12
N LEU A 57 17.51 -8.88 16.93
CA LEU A 57 18.57 -9.43 16.08
C LEU A 57 19.27 -8.36 15.22
N LYS A 58 18.69 -7.16 15.10
CA LYS A 58 19.19 -6.04 14.29
C LYS A 58 19.40 -6.40 12.80
N ASN A 59 18.67 -7.39 12.30
CA ASN A 59 18.70 -7.81 10.91
C ASN A 59 17.29 -8.12 10.39
N THR A 60 17.20 -8.45 9.10
CA THR A 60 15.95 -8.84 8.43
C THR A 60 16.00 -10.27 7.89
N ASP A 61 17.06 -11.02 8.16
CA ASP A 61 17.34 -12.32 7.53
C ASP A 61 16.32 -13.39 7.91
N TRP A 62 15.73 -13.25 9.10
CA TRP A 62 14.74 -14.18 9.65
C TRP A 62 13.29 -13.77 9.36
N THR A 63 13.07 -12.65 8.67
CA THR A 63 11.72 -12.12 8.41
C THR A 63 11.55 -11.67 6.98
N VAL A 64 10.46 -12.08 6.35
CA VAL A 64 10.03 -11.51 5.05
C VAL A 64 9.05 -10.36 5.27
N ALA A 65 9.06 -9.40 4.35
CA ALA A 65 8.04 -8.34 4.31
C ALA A 65 6.80 -8.86 3.59
N LEU A 66 5.78 -9.26 4.35
CA LEU A 66 4.53 -9.74 3.79
C LEU A 66 3.68 -8.53 3.37
N VAL A 67 3.26 -8.49 2.11
CA VAL A 67 2.42 -7.43 1.56
C VAL A 67 1.04 -7.97 1.29
N HIS A 68 0.01 -7.19 1.64
CA HIS A 68 -1.39 -7.51 1.36
C HIS A 68 -1.89 -6.71 0.15
N GLY A 69 -2.60 -7.36 -0.77
CA GLY A 69 -3.21 -6.74 -1.93
C GLY A 69 -3.22 -7.69 -3.13
N PHE A 70 -2.65 -7.27 -4.25
CA PHE A 70 -2.67 -8.04 -5.49
C PHE A 70 -1.29 -8.06 -6.15
N PHE A 71 -0.92 -9.19 -6.72
CA PHE A 71 0.26 -9.34 -7.55
C PHE A 71 -0.09 -10.23 -8.75
N LYS A 72 0.20 -9.75 -9.95
CA LYS A 72 0.14 -10.58 -11.16
C LYS A 72 1.17 -10.10 -12.17
N GLN A 73 1.82 -11.04 -12.80
CA GLN A 73 2.71 -10.80 -13.93
C GLN A 73 2.17 -11.58 -15.13
N SER A 74 2.21 -10.97 -16.31
CA SER A 74 1.77 -11.58 -17.56
C SER A 74 2.71 -11.20 -18.68
N LYS A 75 3.08 -12.18 -19.48
CA LYS A 75 3.77 -11.94 -20.76
C LYS A 75 2.75 -11.47 -21.78
N LEU A 76 3.13 -10.50 -22.59
CA LEU A 76 2.33 -9.89 -23.63
C LEU A 76 3.20 -9.70 -24.88
N SER A 77 2.57 -9.66 -26.06
CA SER A 77 3.26 -9.43 -27.33
C SER A 77 2.54 -8.33 -28.10
N VAL A 78 3.24 -7.27 -28.47
CA VAL A 78 2.71 -6.13 -29.24
C VAL A 78 3.72 -5.76 -30.31
N SER A 79 3.24 -5.67 -31.55
CA SER A 79 4.08 -5.29 -32.71
C SER A 79 5.35 -6.14 -32.87
N GLY A 80 5.26 -7.44 -32.58
CA GLY A 80 6.38 -8.39 -32.69
C GLY A 80 7.40 -8.30 -31.55
N LYS A 81 7.12 -7.54 -30.50
CA LYS A 81 7.94 -7.45 -29.29
C LYS A 81 7.23 -8.06 -28.09
N ASP A 82 7.97 -8.87 -27.34
CA ASP A 82 7.50 -9.49 -26.12
C ASP A 82 7.87 -8.64 -24.90
N PHE A 83 6.95 -8.52 -23.96
CA PHE A 83 7.15 -7.76 -22.73
C PHE A 83 6.43 -8.41 -21.54
N TRP A 84 6.97 -8.15 -20.36
CA TRP A 84 6.37 -8.52 -19.10
C TRP A 84 5.62 -7.32 -18.53
N LEU A 85 4.31 -7.49 -18.33
CA LEU A 85 3.47 -6.56 -17.57
C LEU A 85 3.28 -7.11 -16.17
N THR A 86 3.72 -6.34 -15.17
CA THR A 86 3.52 -6.65 -13.75
C THR A 86 2.57 -5.62 -13.15
N LEU A 87 1.50 -6.08 -12.53
CA LEU A 87 0.56 -5.26 -11.77
C LEU A 87 0.65 -5.63 -10.30
N ILE A 88 0.99 -4.65 -9.47
CA ILE A 88 1.10 -4.79 -8.02
C ILE A 88 0.16 -3.81 -7.35
N ALA A 89 -0.72 -4.28 -6.47
CA ALA A 89 -1.49 -3.43 -5.58
C ALA A 89 -1.08 -3.71 -4.14
N ARG A 90 -0.63 -2.69 -3.42
CA ARG A 90 -0.17 -2.76 -2.03
C ARG A 90 -1.15 -2.02 -1.15
N ARG A 91 -1.79 -2.73 -0.23
CA ARG A 91 -2.73 -2.17 0.73
C ARG A 91 -2.02 -1.80 2.02
N SER A 92 -2.29 -0.59 2.51
CA SER A 92 -1.76 -0.15 3.79
C SER A 92 -2.25 -1.01 4.96
N ARG A 93 -1.36 -1.30 5.90
CA ARG A 93 -1.68 -1.87 7.22
C ARG A 93 -2.31 -0.85 8.17
N HIS A 94 -2.13 0.44 7.90
CA HIS A 94 -2.63 1.49 8.77
C HIS A 94 -4.10 1.77 8.52
N PHE A 95 -4.80 2.11 9.61
CA PHE A 95 -6.23 2.42 9.60
C PHE A 95 -7.09 1.40 8.83
N ALA A 96 -6.65 0.13 8.86
CA ALA A 96 -7.35 -0.98 8.26
C ALA A 96 -8.58 -1.36 9.09
N GLY A 97 -9.63 -1.81 8.41
CA GLY A 97 -10.84 -2.35 9.01
C GLY A 97 -11.94 -2.53 7.98
N THR A 98 -13.11 -2.95 8.44
CA THR A 98 -14.27 -3.19 7.58
C THR A 98 -14.86 -1.87 7.08
N ARG A 99 -15.47 -1.89 5.89
CA ARG A 99 -15.97 -0.71 5.17
C ARG A 99 -16.88 0.19 6.01
N PHE A 100 -17.69 -0.38 6.91
CA PHE A 100 -18.62 0.38 7.75
C PHE A 100 -18.02 0.84 9.09
N MET A 101 -16.85 0.31 9.47
CA MET A 101 -16.18 0.65 10.73
C MET A 101 -14.98 1.59 10.53
N LYS A 102 -14.31 1.48 9.37
CA LYS A 102 -13.05 2.18 9.06
C LYS A 102 -13.11 2.73 7.66
N ARG A 103 -13.04 4.04 7.62
CA ARG A 103 -13.39 4.84 6.48
C ARG A 103 -12.67 6.19 6.79
N GLY A 104 -12.32 7.03 5.81
CA GLY A 104 -11.94 8.44 6.07
C GLY A 104 -10.49 8.57 6.48
N VAL A 105 -10.13 9.62 7.23
CA VAL A 105 -8.79 9.81 7.81
C VAL A 105 -8.79 9.71 9.32
N ASN A 106 -7.70 9.20 9.92
CA ASN A 106 -7.47 9.25 11.36
C ASN A 106 -6.60 10.44 11.78
N GLU A 107 -6.45 10.67 13.08
CA GLU A 107 -5.66 11.78 13.65
C GLU A 107 -4.18 11.79 13.22
N LYS A 108 -3.66 10.68 12.70
CA LYS A 108 -2.29 10.55 12.19
C LYS A 108 -2.18 10.77 10.67
N GLY A 109 -3.24 11.25 10.01
CA GLY A 109 -3.26 11.46 8.56
C GLY A 109 -3.31 10.17 7.72
N ARG A 110 -3.63 9.02 8.33
CA ARG A 110 -3.74 7.73 7.61
C ARG A 110 -5.18 7.52 7.18
N VAL A 111 -5.39 7.36 5.88
CA VAL A 111 -6.72 7.10 5.31
C VAL A 111 -7.02 5.61 5.29
N ALA A 112 -8.30 5.28 5.40
CA ALA A 112 -8.74 3.89 5.26
C ALA A 112 -8.70 3.50 3.78
N ASN A 113 -8.50 2.21 3.50
CA ASN A 113 -8.40 1.70 2.12
C ASN A 113 -7.31 2.42 1.29
N ASP A 114 -6.21 2.86 1.92
CA ASP A 114 -5.02 3.38 1.26
C ASP A 114 -4.33 2.25 0.50
N VAL A 115 -4.29 2.37 -0.83
CA VAL A 115 -3.76 1.39 -1.77
C VAL A 115 -2.88 2.11 -2.78
N GLU A 116 -1.67 1.58 -2.96
CA GLU A 116 -0.75 1.96 -4.02
C GLU A 116 -0.80 0.88 -5.11
N THR A 117 -1.15 1.27 -6.33
CA THR A 117 -1.15 0.39 -7.50
C THR A 117 0.01 0.77 -8.39
N GLU A 118 0.83 -0.19 -8.77
CA GLU A 118 1.99 -0.01 -9.63
C GLU A 118 1.92 -0.94 -10.82
N GLN A 119 2.13 -0.35 -11.99
CA GLN A 119 2.31 -1.05 -13.24
C GLN A 119 3.79 -0.99 -13.61
N ILE A 120 4.42 -2.15 -13.78
CA ILE A 120 5.81 -2.27 -14.25
C ILE A 120 5.80 -2.96 -15.60
N VAL A 121 6.52 -2.40 -16.58
CA VAL A 121 6.71 -3.01 -17.89
C VAL A 121 8.19 -3.06 -18.23
N PHE A 122 8.65 -4.23 -18.68
CA PHE A 122 9.98 -4.41 -19.23
C PHE A 122 9.96 -5.37 -20.42
N GLU A 123 10.88 -5.14 -21.37
CA GLU A 123 11.03 -5.96 -22.58
C GLU A 123 11.63 -7.32 -22.22
N ASP A 124 11.13 -8.39 -22.83
CA ASP A 124 11.62 -9.75 -22.64
C ASP A 124 12.79 -10.01 -23.61
N THR A 125 14.01 -9.73 -23.15
CA THR A 125 15.23 -9.85 -23.95
C THR A 125 15.98 -11.16 -23.65
N PRO A 126 16.67 -11.76 -24.65
CA PRO A 126 17.41 -13.01 -24.45
C PRO A 126 18.56 -12.93 -23.44
N ASP A 127 19.07 -11.74 -23.14
CA ASP A 127 20.22 -11.52 -22.25
C ASP A 127 19.83 -11.48 -20.76
N ASP A 128 18.57 -11.81 -20.41
CA ASP A 128 17.96 -11.78 -19.06
C ASP A 128 18.02 -10.42 -18.33
N ILE A 129 18.71 -9.42 -18.89
CA ILE A 129 18.80 -8.06 -18.39
C ILE A 129 17.88 -7.18 -19.24
N PRO A 130 16.77 -6.68 -18.68
CA PRO A 130 15.90 -5.78 -19.40
C PRO A 130 16.64 -4.47 -19.70
N SER A 131 16.73 -4.13 -20.97
CA SER A 131 17.34 -2.88 -21.45
C SER A 131 16.59 -1.63 -20.95
N GLN A 132 15.28 -1.76 -20.77
CA GLN A 132 14.40 -0.71 -20.30
C GLN A 132 13.33 -1.27 -19.36
N ILE A 133 13.14 -0.59 -18.23
CA ILE A 133 12.08 -0.87 -17.28
C ILE A 133 11.32 0.42 -17.03
N THR A 134 9.99 0.36 -17.09
CA THR A 134 9.12 1.47 -16.74
C THR A 134 8.27 1.11 -15.53
N SER A 135 7.97 2.09 -14.67
CA SER A 135 7.04 1.93 -13.56
C SER A 135 6.13 3.15 -13.47
N VAL A 136 4.84 2.90 -13.32
CA VAL A 136 3.82 3.94 -13.10
C VAL A 136 3.04 3.59 -11.84
N VAL A 137 2.99 4.54 -10.91
CA VAL A 137 2.29 4.38 -9.63
C VAL A 137 1.05 5.26 -9.59
N GLN A 138 -0.06 4.69 -9.11
CA GLN A 138 -1.30 5.39 -8.81
C GLN A 138 -1.72 5.10 -7.38
N HIS A 139 -2.26 6.11 -6.70
CA HIS A 139 -2.77 5.99 -5.34
C HIS A 139 -4.30 6.07 -5.31
N ARG A 140 -4.93 5.19 -4.53
CA ARG A 140 -6.35 5.22 -4.20
C ARG A 140 -6.51 5.13 -2.69
N GLY A 141 -7.33 6.00 -2.11
CA GLY A 141 -7.62 6.01 -0.69
C GLY A 141 -9.04 6.47 -0.39
N SER A 142 -9.45 6.35 0.87
CA SER A 142 -10.65 7.07 1.34
C SER A 142 -10.41 8.58 1.27
N ILE A 143 -11.49 9.33 1.11
CA ILE A 143 -11.47 10.79 1.17
C ILE A 143 -10.90 11.21 2.53
N PRO A 144 -9.94 12.14 2.60
CA PRO A 144 -9.24 12.47 3.83
C PRO A 144 -10.07 13.41 4.73
N LEU A 145 -11.30 13.01 5.02
CA LEU A 145 -12.21 13.69 5.94
C LEU A 145 -12.38 12.85 7.20
N VAL A 146 -12.47 13.52 8.34
CA VAL A 146 -12.81 12.89 9.61
C VAL A 146 -14.33 12.68 9.61
N TRP A 147 -14.75 11.44 9.44
CA TRP A 147 -16.16 11.08 9.59
C TRP A 147 -16.36 10.11 10.74
N PHE A 148 -17.60 10.04 11.17
CA PHE A 148 -18.08 9.12 12.16
C PHE A 148 -19.30 8.44 11.58
N GLN A 149 -19.40 7.14 11.82
CA GLN A 149 -20.54 6.34 11.43
C GLN A 149 -20.91 5.46 12.61
N GLU A 150 -22.11 5.65 13.15
CA GLU A 150 -22.60 4.83 14.24
C GLU A 150 -22.97 3.45 13.68
N THR A 151 -22.23 2.42 14.11
CA THR A 151 -22.44 1.06 13.63
C THR A 151 -23.51 0.36 14.45
N SER A 152 -24.78 0.54 14.06
CA SER A 152 -25.89 -0.27 14.57
C SER A 152 -26.09 -1.53 13.73
N ARG A 153 -26.31 -2.69 14.37
CA ARG A 153 -26.63 -3.96 13.69
C ARG A 153 -27.96 -3.91 12.91
N LEU A 154 -28.81 -2.94 13.21
CA LEU A 154 -30.14 -2.78 12.61
C LEU A 154 -30.14 -1.80 11.42
N ASN A 155 -29.12 -0.94 11.29
CA ASN A 155 -29.05 0.06 10.23
C ASN A 155 -28.14 -0.41 9.11
N ILE A 156 -28.76 -0.92 8.04
CA ILE A 156 -28.08 -1.43 6.84
C ILE A 156 -27.32 -0.30 6.10
N ARG A 157 -27.70 0.96 6.31
CA ARG A 157 -27.02 2.16 5.80
C ARG A 157 -26.99 3.26 6.87
N PRO A 158 -26.05 3.22 7.82
CA PRO A 158 -25.94 4.27 8.82
C PRO A 158 -25.54 5.59 8.15
N GLU A 159 -26.13 6.69 8.61
CA GLU A 159 -25.84 8.02 8.10
C GLU A 159 -24.37 8.39 8.36
N ILE A 160 -23.79 9.16 7.45
CA ILE A 160 -22.40 9.61 7.54
C ILE A 160 -22.41 10.97 8.24
N THR A 161 -21.83 11.05 9.44
CA THR A 161 -21.64 12.31 10.13
C THR A 161 -20.20 12.80 9.89
N LEU A 162 -20.03 13.95 9.26
CA LEU A 162 -18.74 14.61 9.21
C LEU A 162 -18.43 15.22 10.58
N LYS A 163 -17.28 14.89 11.15
CA LYS A 163 -16.76 15.57 12.34
C LYS A 163 -15.86 16.70 11.90
N SER A 164 -15.88 17.80 12.65
CA SER A 164 -14.96 18.91 12.43
C SER A 164 -13.53 18.43 12.66
N ASP A 165 -12.68 18.57 11.64
CA ASP A 165 -11.22 18.46 11.80
C ASP A 165 -10.71 19.84 12.21
N VAL A 166 -10.36 20.01 13.48
CA VAL A 166 -9.82 21.29 13.98
C VAL A 166 -8.59 21.66 13.16
N ASP A 167 -8.66 22.81 12.49
CA ASP A 167 -7.62 23.32 11.57
C ASP A 167 -7.22 22.39 10.42
N TYR A 168 -8.10 21.45 10.02
CA TYR A 168 -7.81 20.46 8.98
C TYR A 168 -6.53 19.66 9.23
N LYS A 169 -6.18 19.42 10.50
CA LYS A 169 -4.90 18.82 10.89
C LYS A 169 -4.72 17.43 10.30
N ALA A 170 -5.74 16.57 10.37
CA ALA A 170 -5.66 15.20 9.86
C ALA A 170 -5.57 15.20 8.33
N THR A 171 -6.34 16.04 7.66
CA THR A 171 -6.28 16.22 6.21
C THR A 171 -4.91 16.74 5.76
N ARG A 172 -4.35 17.75 6.45
CA ARG A 172 -3.03 18.30 6.16
C ARG A 172 -1.94 17.23 6.29
N LEU A 173 -1.91 16.49 7.40
CA LEU A 173 -0.95 15.39 7.60
C LEU A 173 -1.04 14.32 6.51
N HIS A 174 -2.24 14.05 6.00
CA HIS A 174 -2.42 13.12 4.89
C HIS A 174 -1.75 13.63 3.61
N PHE A 175 -1.99 14.88 3.23
CA PHE A 175 -1.39 15.47 2.02
C PHE A 175 0.11 15.67 2.15
N GLU A 176 0.62 16.06 3.32
CA GLU A 176 2.06 16.07 3.60
C GLU A 176 2.66 14.68 3.39
N ASN A 177 1.98 13.62 3.85
CA ASN A 177 2.43 12.26 3.60
C ASN A 177 2.39 11.87 2.12
N LEU A 178 1.40 12.32 1.34
CA LEU A 178 1.35 12.09 -0.11
C LEU A 178 2.49 12.79 -0.84
N VAL A 179 2.75 14.06 -0.52
CA VAL A 179 3.86 14.82 -1.10
C VAL A 179 5.20 14.18 -0.77
N LEU A 180 5.39 13.74 0.48
CA LEU A 180 6.60 12.99 0.87
C LEU A 180 6.76 11.67 0.10
N ARG A 181 5.64 11.01 -0.26
CA ARG A 181 5.68 9.71 -0.96
C ARG A 181 5.85 9.84 -2.47
N TYR A 182 5.21 10.83 -3.09
CA TYR A 182 4.99 10.89 -4.55
C TYR A 182 5.46 12.22 -5.17
N GLY A 183 5.83 13.20 -4.36
CA GLY A 183 6.23 14.53 -4.82
C GLY A 183 5.04 15.43 -5.19
N ASN A 184 5.34 16.51 -5.91
CA ASN A 184 4.36 17.48 -6.41
C ASN A 184 4.32 17.45 -7.94
N PRO A 185 3.16 17.72 -8.57
CA PRO A 185 1.86 18.00 -7.94
C PRO A 185 1.10 16.73 -7.52
N ILE A 186 0.20 16.85 -6.54
CA ILE A 186 -0.81 15.83 -6.22
C ILE A 186 -2.11 16.16 -6.96
N VAL A 187 -2.50 15.32 -7.92
CA VAL A 187 -3.75 15.47 -8.68
C VAL A 187 -4.82 14.54 -8.09
N ILE A 188 -5.94 15.11 -7.66
CA ILE A 188 -7.05 14.36 -7.04
C ILE A 188 -8.18 14.23 -8.04
N LEU A 189 -8.61 13.00 -8.28
CA LEU A 189 -9.78 12.69 -9.08
C LEU A 189 -10.91 12.24 -8.16
N ASN A 190 -11.98 13.05 -8.06
CA ASN A 190 -13.18 12.72 -7.32
C ASN A 190 -14.31 12.37 -8.30
N LEU A 191 -14.94 11.21 -8.09
CA LEU A 191 -16.04 10.70 -8.92
C LEU A 191 -17.38 10.63 -8.16
N ILE A 192 -17.45 11.26 -6.97
CA ILE A 192 -18.73 11.44 -6.29
C ILE A 192 -19.61 12.34 -7.15
N LYS A 193 -20.77 11.83 -7.53
CA LYS A 193 -21.88 12.61 -8.09
C LYS A 193 -22.76 13.12 -6.97
#